data_AF-A0AAP8HV65-F1
#
_entry.id   AF-A0AAP8HV65-F1
#
_cell.length_a   1.000
_cell.length_b   1.000
_cell.length_c   1.000
_cell.angle_alpha   90.00
_cell.angle_beta   90.00
_cell.angle_gamma   90.00
#
_symmetry.space_group_name_H-M   'P 1'
#
loop_
_entity.id
_entity.type
_entity.pdbx_description
1 polymer ?
#
loop_
_entity_poly.entity_id
_entity_poly.type
_entity_poly.pdbx_seq_one_letter_code
_entity_poly.pdbx_strand_id
1 'polypeptide(L)' 'MSEAPTTVATICQTLSARITAGEFAAGGKLPSERALSEQFATTRITLQEALGQLEAQGVIYRQVRRGWFISPPRL' A
#
# COMPACT_ATOMS: atom_id res chain seq x y z
N MET A 1 -5.86 -10.63 23.95
CA MET A 1 -4.71 -10.39 23.05
C MET A 1 -4.60 -11.57 22.10
N SER A 2 -5.35 -11.56 20.99
CA SER A 2 -5.19 -12.49 19.87
C SER A 2 -5.82 -11.82 18.65
N GLU A 3 -5.12 -10.85 18.08
CA GLU A 3 -5.42 -10.46 16.70
C GLU A 3 -4.54 -11.34 15.84
N ALA A 4 -5.15 -12.35 15.20
CA ALA A 4 -4.51 -13.08 14.11
C ALA A 4 -3.89 -12.05 13.16
N PRO A 5 -2.70 -12.32 12.56
CA PRO A 5 -2.08 -11.35 11.67
C PRO A 5 -3.08 -10.97 10.58
N THR A 6 -3.63 -9.75 10.67
CA THR A 6 -4.66 -9.29 9.75
C THR A 6 -4.03 -9.20 8.38
N THR A 7 -4.72 -9.70 7.35
CA THR A 7 -4.28 -9.62 5.95
C THR A 7 -3.84 -8.19 5.58
N VAL A 8 -4.51 -7.19 6.16
CA VAL A 8 -4.17 -5.75 6.08
C VAL A 8 -2.72 -5.48 6.51
N ALA A 9 -2.31 -5.92 7.71
CA ALA A 9 -0.98 -5.67 8.24
C ALA A 9 0.11 -6.32 7.39
N THR A 10 -0.12 -7.55 6.91
CA THR A 10 0.80 -8.25 6.00
C THR A 10 0.94 -7.51 4.66
N ILE A 11 -0.16 -7.01 4.11
CA ILE A 11 -0.15 -6.20 2.88
C ILE A 11 0.65 -4.92 3.11
N CYS A 12 0.37 -4.17 4.19
CA CYS A 12 1.11 -2.95 4.54
C CYS A 12 2.62 -3.22 4.65
N GLN A 13 3.00 -4.23 5.42
CA GLN A 13 4.40 -4.55 5.65
C GLN A 13 5.11 -4.97 4.36
N THR A 14 4.47 -5.81 3.55
CA THR A 14 5.00 -6.24 2.25
C THR A 14 5.15 -5.06 1.30
N LEU A 15 4.11 -4.23 1.13
CA LEU A 15 4.16 -3.06 0.26
C LEU A 15 5.23 -2.07 0.70
N SER A 16 5.28 -1.75 1.99
CA SER A 16 6.28 -0.85 2.57
C SER A 16 7.70 -1.38 2.31
N ALA A 17 7.94 -2.67 2.56
CA ALA A 17 9.24 -3.29 2.30
C ALA A 17 9.63 -3.22 0.82
N ARG A 18 8.70 -3.48 -0.12
CA ARG A 18 8.96 -3.39 -1.57
C ARG A 18 9.24 -1.94 -2.00
N ILE A 19 8.51 -0.98 -1.44
CA ILE A 19 8.74 0.45 -1.68
C ILE A 19 10.14 0.85 -1.19
N THR A 20 10.51 0.46 0.03
CA THR A 20 11.85 0.73 0.61
C THR A 20 12.95 0.01 -0.16
N ALA A 21 12.67 -1.18 -0.69
CA ALA A 21 13.61 -1.94 -1.54
C ALA A 21 13.83 -1.29 -2.92
N GLY A 22 13.05 -0.26 -3.28
CA GLY A 22 13.16 0.40 -4.58
C GLY A 22 12.55 -0.40 -5.73
N GLU A 23 11.70 -1.40 -5.45
CA GLU A 23 10.94 -2.10 -6.51
C GLU A 23 9.98 -1.16 -7.25
N PHE A 24 9.59 -0.08 -6.58
CA PHE A 24 8.79 0.97 -7.16
C PHE A 24 9.56 2.29 -7.11
N ALA A 25 9.49 3.07 -8.18
CA ALA A 25 10.10 4.40 -8.22
C ALA A 25 9.51 5.30 -7.12
N ALA A 26 10.35 6.07 -6.44
CA ALA A 26 9.89 7.11 -5.52
C ALA A 26 9.06 8.16 -6.29
N GLY A 27 7.87 8.51 -5.79
CA GLY A 27 6.89 9.32 -6.55
C GLY A 27 6.22 8.57 -7.71
N GLY A 28 6.53 7.28 -7.87
CA GLY A 28 5.93 6.39 -8.84
C GLY A 28 4.47 6.09 -8.50
N LYS A 29 3.72 5.73 -9.53
CA LYS A 29 2.31 5.35 -9.40
C LYS A 29 2.21 3.90 -8.95
N LEU A 30 1.47 3.65 -7.86
CA LEU A 30 1.09 2.30 -7.47
C LEU A 30 0.12 1.71 -8.49
N PRO A 31 0.09 0.36 -8.61
CA PRO A 31 -0.98 -0.31 -9.32
C PRO A 31 -2.34 0.08 -8.75
N SER A 32 -3.39 0.01 -9.57
CA SER A 32 -4.75 0.32 -9.12
C SER A 32 -5.19 -0.64 -8.01
N GLU A 33 -6.14 -0.20 -7.18
CA GLU A 33 -6.71 -1.04 -6.11
C GLU A 33 -7.18 -2.39 -6.64
N ARG A 34 -7.73 -2.42 -7.85
CA ARG A 34 -8.13 -3.67 -8.48
C ARG A 34 -6.95 -4.60 -8.73
N ALA A 35 -5.89 -4.10 -9.37
CA ALA A 35 -4.69 -4.89 -9.66
C ALA A 35 -3.96 -5.37 -8.40
N LEU A 36 -3.94 -4.55 -7.35
CA LEU A 36 -3.39 -4.94 -6.05
C LEU A 36 -4.28 -6.00 -5.38
N SER A 37 -5.60 -5.86 -5.41
CA SER A 37 -6.51 -6.86 -4.84
C SER A 37 -6.37 -8.22 -5.53
N GLU A 38 -6.14 -8.23 -6.84
CA GLU A 38 -5.87 -9.43 -7.63
C GLU A 38 -4.50 -10.04 -7.27
N GLN A 39 -3.44 -9.21 -7.15
CA GLN A 39 -2.10 -9.68 -6.76
C GLN A 39 -2.03 -10.26 -5.35
N PHE A 40 -2.71 -9.64 -4.39
CA PHE A 40 -2.74 -10.08 -3.00
C PHE A 40 -3.88 -11.07 -2.71
N ALA A 41 -4.63 -11.49 -3.74
CA ALA A 41 -5.80 -12.36 -3.63
C ALA A 41 -6.74 -11.97 -2.47
N THR A 42 -6.99 -10.66 -2.32
CA THR A 42 -7.70 -10.08 -1.18
C THR A 42 -8.94 -9.30 -1.63
N THR A 43 -9.79 -8.92 -0.68
CA THR A 43 -10.96 -8.09 -0.97
C THR A 43 -10.57 -6.62 -1.14
N ARG A 44 -11.38 -5.87 -1.90
CA ARG A 44 -11.18 -4.42 -2.06
C ARG A 44 -11.22 -3.67 -0.72
N ILE A 45 -12.08 -4.10 0.21
CA ILE A 45 -12.20 -3.48 1.53
C ILE A 45 -10.88 -3.64 2.29
N THR A 46 -10.37 -4.87 2.39
CA THR A 46 -9.09 -5.16 3.06
C THR A 46 -7.93 -4.39 2.43
N LEU A 47 -7.89 -4.29 1.11
CA LEU A 47 -6.85 -3.54 0.43
C LEU A 47 -6.97 -2.03 0.69
N GLN A 48 -8.19 -1.49 0.65
CA GLN A 48 -8.45 -0.08 0.92
C GLN A 48 -8.02 0.30 2.35
N GLU A 49 -8.26 -0.58 3.34
CA GLU A 49 -7.75 -0.39 4.70
C GLU A 49 -6.21 -0.40 4.76
N ALA A 50 -5.57 -1.32 4.03
CA ALA A 50 -4.11 -1.39 3.99
C ALA A 50 -3.49 -0.14 3.35
N LEU A 51 -4.08 0.33 2.23
CA LEU A 51 -3.66 1.57 1.58
C LEU A 51 -3.89 2.78 2.50
N GLY A 52 -5.00 2.82 3.23
CA GLY A 52 -5.26 3.86 4.23
C GLY A 52 -4.23 3.86 5.37
N GLN A 53 -3.81 2.69 5.85
CA GLN A 53 -2.73 2.62 6.84
C GLN A 53 -1.38 3.10 6.28
N LEU A 54 -1.02 2.70 5.07
CA LEU A 54 0.21 3.16 4.40
C LEU A 54 0.19 4.66 4.15
N GLU A 55 -0.98 5.23 3.84
CA GLU A 55 -1.18 6.67 3.70
C GLU A 55 -1.00 7.38 5.03
N ALA A 56 -1.60 6.87 6.11
CA ALA A 56 -1.44 7.40 7.46
C ALA A 56 0.02 7.35 7.95
N GLN A 57 0.78 6.34 7.52
CA GLN A 57 2.22 6.22 7.78
C GLN A 57 3.07 7.15 6.89
N GLY A 58 2.49 7.78 5.87
CA GLY A 58 3.18 8.64 4.91
C GLY A 58 4.09 7.88 3.95
N VAL A 59 3.83 6.57 3.75
CA VAL A 59 4.53 5.71 2.78
C VAL A 59 3.97 5.90 1.37
N ILE A 60 2.65 6.12 1.28
CA ILE A 60 1.96 6.42 0.02
C ILE A 60 1.09 7.66 0.20
N TYR A 61 0.64 8.23 -0.90
CA TYR A 61 -0.35 9.30 -0.91
C TYR A 61 -1.33 9.09 -2.05
N ARG A 62 -2.60 9.44 -1.81
CA ARG A 62 -3.62 9.42 -2.85
C ARG A 62 -3.58 10.70 -3.68
N GLN A 63 -3.61 10.56 -5.00
CA GLN A 63 -3.94 11.66 -5.92
C GLN A 63 -5.34 11.48 -6.50
N VAL A 64 -6.18 12.48 -6.28
CA VAL A 64 -7.55 12.54 -6.84
C VAL A 64 -7.51 12.32 -8.35
N ARG A 65 -8.34 11.39 -8.85
CA ARG A 65 -8.44 10.96 -10.26
C ARG A 65 -7.17 10.35 -10.88
N ARG A 66 -6.07 10.19 -10.13
CA ARG A 66 -4.84 9.58 -10.64
C ARG A 66 -4.49 8.24 -9.98
N GLY A 67 -4.98 8.00 -8.76
CA GLY A 67 -4.76 6.76 -8.02
C GLY A 67 -3.79 6.95 -6.86
N TRP A 68 -3.04 5.91 -6.55
CA TRP A 68 -2.09 5.88 -5.44
C TRP A 68 -0.67 6.13 -5.92
N PHE A 69 0.11 6.86 -5.14
CA PHE A 69 1.49 7.21 -5.45
C PHE A 69 2.37 6.96 -4.24
N ILE A 70 3.63 6.66 -4.49
CA ILE A 70 4.61 6.39 -3.43
C ILE A 70 5.16 7.69 -2.92
N SER A 71 5.08 7.88 -1.61
CA SER A 71 5.71 9.00 -0.95
C SER A 71 7.23 8.85 -1.04
N PRO A 72 7.96 9.90 -1.45
CA PRO A 72 9.42 9.84 -1.42
C PRO A 72 9.90 9.58 0.02
N PRO A 73 10.96 8.79 0.21
CA PRO A 73 11.56 8.62 1.53
C PRO A 73 11.95 10.00 2.07
N ARG A 74 11.57 10.30 3.31
CA ARG A 74 12.04 11.50 4.01
C ARG A 74 13.53 11.31 4.27
N LEU A 75 14.36 11.95 3.43
CA LEU A 75 15.80 12.15 3.63
C LEU A 75 16.04 13.02 4.87
#